data_AF-A0A6J8CMM2-F1
#
_entry.id   AF-A0A6J8CMM2-F1
#
_cell.length_a   1.000
_cell.length_b   1.000
_cell.length_c   1.000
_cell.angle_alpha   90.00
_cell.angle_beta   90.00
_cell.angle_gamma   90.00
#
_symmetry.space_group_name_H-M   'P 1'
#
loop_
_entity.id
_entity.type
_entity.pdbx_description
1 polymer ?
#
loop_
_entity_poly.entity_id
_entity_poly.type
_entity_poly.pdbx_seq_one_letter_code
_entity_poly.pdbx_strand_id
1 'polypeptide(L)'
;MQSEVERRFGKQIKVVDTPGLFDTKANVTNEQILDEIKKAFIMMSPGPHAIILVIRIGRYGKEDRDTANIFVQCFGQEMLSHFFVIFTGADRLKGQNINTLLKSTTQVELQRLVRNCKSRIVAFDNTSSNSSQVEELIAMIEENVKKNGGMHYSNDIFKGIEEKMRAEQMPPQQIAQEVKEETSFGVQFLKVVTAPLWAPFYLLGKAYDAFFLTLFRNSSDLRIIAFGISGSGVSSTCNTILGQHIFETGTGFMPVTNNCELQKANRLERRVSVVDTPGFPVGMEGNRFDEILHNLRRAVKMLEPGPNIFLLVVSVDRYTEDHQFMVQCLQQLREISKFTIIAFNRIDCSKESMFTMMKKINESETLHDLLQISSRRFVLFDNTSQDEIQVTALFDMASNLIRENRFNTFTEDVFRGEAVNQVNDVYLNREQKWQHTISAYGPRPSLLQRIQQSCNIL
;
A
#
# COMPACT_ATOMS: atom_id res chain seq x y z
N MET A 1 -15.80 14.46 14.07
CA MET A 1 -15.09 15.76 14.07
C MET A 1 -15.91 16.83 14.75
N GLN A 2 -15.29 17.70 15.55
CA GLN A 2 -15.89 18.91 16.11
C GLN A 2 -15.04 20.13 15.75
N SER A 3 -15.64 21.32 15.67
CA SER A 3 -14.88 22.55 15.50
C SER A 3 -15.44 23.65 16.37
N GLU A 4 -14.56 24.33 17.10
CA GLU A 4 -14.92 25.41 18.01
C GLU A 4 -14.17 26.68 17.64
N VAL A 5 -14.81 27.83 17.85
CA VAL A 5 -14.21 29.14 17.60
C VAL A 5 -14.32 29.98 18.87
N GLU A 6 -13.19 30.37 19.42
CA GLU A 6 -13.13 31.11 20.68
C GLU A 6 -12.20 32.32 20.59
N ARG A 7 -12.45 33.33 21.43
CA ARG A 7 -11.58 34.51 21.52
C ARG A 7 -10.67 34.40 22.73
N ARG A 8 -9.37 34.18 22.50
CA ARG A 8 -8.35 34.03 23.54
C ARG A 8 -7.11 34.83 23.19
N PHE A 9 -6.51 35.48 24.20
CA PHE A 9 -5.28 36.27 24.05
C PHE A 9 -5.35 37.32 22.91
N GLY A 10 -6.52 37.95 22.74
CA GLY A 10 -6.76 38.94 21.68
C GLY A 10 -6.90 38.36 20.27
N LYS A 11 -6.95 37.04 20.12
CA LYS A 11 -7.05 36.32 18.84
C LYS A 11 -8.36 35.55 18.76
N GLN A 12 -8.89 35.41 17.55
CA GLN A 12 -9.93 34.42 17.26
C GLN A 12 -9.24 33.11 16.90
N ILE A 13 -9.50 32.06 17.65
CA ILE A 13 -8.86 30.75 17.51
C ILE A 13 -9.93 29.77 17.08
N LYS A 14 -9.73 29.14 15.92
CA LYS A 14 -10.53 28.02 15.46
C LYS A 14 -9.76 26.73 15.70
N VAL A 15 -10.35 25.81 16.46
CA VAL A 15 -9.78 24.48 16.68
C VAL A 15 -10.68 23.47 15.97
N VAL A 16 -10.08 22.58 15.18
CA VAL A 16 -10.77 21.45 14.56
C VAL A 16 -10.26 20.19 15.23
N ASP A 17 -11.13 19.54 16.00
CA ASP A 17 -10.83 18.28 16.67
C ASP A 17 -11.16 17.10 15.76
N THR A 18 -10.12 16.34 15.41
CA THR A 18 -10.21 15.09 14.69
C THR A 18 -10.27 13.95 15.72
N PRO A 19 -11.44 13.32 15.94
CA PRO A 19 -11.53 12.18 16.86
C PRO A 19 -10.52 11.10 16.45
N GLY A 20 -10.04 10.33 17.43
CA GLY A 20 -8.92 9.40 17.29
C GLY A 20 -8.99 8.58 16.01
N LEU A 21 -8.27 9.04 14.97
CA LEU A 21 -8.27 8.46 13.63
C LEU A 21 -7.79 6.99 13.64
N PHE A 22 -7.14 6.56 14.72
CA PHE A 22 -6.56 5.23 14.92
C PHE A 22 -6.87 4.62 16.28
N ASP A 23 -7.97 5.00 16.93
CA ASP A 23 -8.32 4.42 18.23
C ASP A 23 -8.48 2.89 18.10
N THR A 24 -7.49 2.17 18.62
CA THR A 24 -7.38 0.70 18.61
C THR A 24 -8.55 -0.05 19.24
N LYS A 25 -9.47 0.66 19.91
CA LYS A 25 -10.65 0.06 20.56
C LYS A 25 -11.85 -0.11 19.63
N ALA A 26 -11.87 0.53 18.46
CA ALA A 26 -12.92 0.38 17.48
C ALA A 26 -12.37 -0.20 16.18
N ASN A 27 -13.12 -1.12 15.56
CA ASN A 27 -12.86 -1.56 14.17
C ASN A 27 -13.20 -0.41 13.21
N VAL A 28 -12.40 0.67 13.24
CA VAL A 28 -12.57 1.82 12.35
C VAL A 28 -12.09 1.41 10.96
N THR A 29 -12.95 1.60 9.94
CA THR A 29 -12.60 1.25 8.56
C THR A 29 -11.82 2.37 7.90
N ASN A 30 -11.07 2.05 6.83
CA ASN A 30 -10.33 3.05 6.05
C ASN A 30 -11.23 4.14 5.48
N GLU A 31 -12.47 3.79 5.11
CA GLU A 31 -13.48 4.74 4.62
C GLU A 31 -13.86 5.77 5.70
N GLN A 32 -14.00 5.33 6.96
CA GLN A 32 -14.32 6.23 8.08
C GLN A 32 -13.17 7.20 8.37
N ILE A 33 -11.92 6.73 8.29
CA ILE A 33 -10.72 7.57 8.45
C ILE A 33 -10.65 8.62 7.33
N LEU A 34 -10.86 8.19 6.08
CA LEU A 34 -10.91 9.08 4.92
C LEU A 34 -11.99 10.15 5.06
N ASP A 35 -13.17 9.80 5.56
CA ASP A 35 -14.26 10.76 5.75
C ASP A 35 -13.94 11.81 6.80
N GLU A 36 -13.27 11.45 7.90
CA GLU A 36 -12.83 12.43 8.89
C GLU A 36 -11.74 13.36 8.32
N ILE A 37 -10.81 12.84 7.53
CA ILE A 37 -9.78 13.65 6.85
C ILE A 37 -10.40 14.62 5.85
N LYS A 38 -11.35 14.17 5.03
CA LYS A 38 -12.08 15.04 4.07
C LYS A 38 -12.74 16.20 4.79
N LYS A 39 -13.48 15.91 5.86
CA LYS A 39 -14.12 16.96 6.66
C LYS A 39 -13.08 17.93 7.21
N ALA A 40 -11.92 17.44 7.66
CA ALA A 40 -10.86 18.25 8.22
C ALA A 40 -10.36 19.29 7.19
N PHE A 41 -10.07 18.90 5.95
CA PHE A 41 -9.66 19.83 4.89
C PHE A 41 -10.72 20.92 4.63
N ILE A 42 -11.99 20.53 4.53
CA ILE A 42 -13.09 21.47 4.29
C ILE A 42 -13.20 22.47 5.45
N MET A 43 -13.15 21.97 6.68
CA MET A 43 -13.31 22.79 7.89
C MET A 43 -12.10 23.67 8.17
N MET A 44 -10.90 23.29 7.71
CA MET A 44 -9.68 24.08 7.90
C MET A 44 -9.41 25.08 6.77
N SER A 45 -10.18 25.09 5.68
CA SER A 45 -10.03 26.06 4.58
C SER A 45 -10.04 27.52 5.09
N PRO A 46 -9.11 28.40 4.64
CA PRO A 46 -8.16 28.24 3.54
C PRO A 46 -6.91 27.40 3.87
N GLY A 47 -6.70 27.10 5.15
CA GLY A 47 -5.70 26.17 5.63
C GLY A 47 -5.30 26.43 7.10
N PRO A 48 -4.68 25.45 7.77
CA PRO A 48 -4.34 25.57 9.19
C PRO A 48 -3.09 26.45 9.42
N HIS A 49 -3.10 27.22 10.52
CA HIS A 49 -1.90 27.92 11.01
C HIS A 49 -0.95 27.00 11.79
N ALA A 50 -1.50 25.93 12.38
CA ALA A 50 -0.77 24.90 13.08
C ALA A 50 -1.49 23.56 12.93
N ILE A 51 -0.73 22.49 12.72
CA ILE A 51 -1.20 21.12 12.73
C ILE A 51 -0.54 20.45 13.94
N ILE A 52 -1.34 19.89 14.84
CA ILE A 52 -0.90 19.50 16.17
C ILE A 52 -1.12 18.00 16.39
N LEU A 53 -0.05 17.28 16.71
CA LEU A 53 -0.13 15.91 17.20
C LEU A 53 -0.04 15.87 18.73
N VAL A 54 -1.00 15.20 19.37
CA VAL A 54 -1.08 15.11 20.84
C VAL A 54 -0.61 13.73 21.29
N ILE A 55 0.47 13.66 22.06
CA ILE A 55 1.08 12.42 22.54
C ILE A 55 1.08 12.42 24.06
N ARG A 56 0.75 11.30 24.71
CA ARG A 56 0.87 11.20 26.17
C ARG A 56 2.30 10.85 26.57
N ILE A 57 2.85 11.56 27.56
CA ILE A 57 4.19 11.27 28.09
C ILE A 57 4.28 9.82 28.57
N GLY A 58 5.31 9.12 28.09
CA GLY A 58 5.57 7.70 28.36
C GLY A 58 4.78 6.73 27.47
N ARG A 59 3.93 7.21 26.56
CA ARG A 59 3.16 6.39 25.62
C ARG A 59 3.28 6.97 24.22
N TYR A 60 4.41 6.70 23.57
CA TYR A 60 4.57 6.86 22.13
C TYR A 60 4.46 5.48 21.49
N GLY A 61 3.38 5.24 20.77
CA GLY A 61 3.00 3.94 20.25
C GLY A 61 2.81 3.92 18.74
N LYS A 62 2.31 2.78 18.25
CA LYS A 62 1.97 2.58 16.83
C LYS A 62 0.93 3.59 16.36
N GLU A 63 -0.09 3.83 17.17
CA GLU A 63 -1.17 4.77 16.91
C GLU A 63 -0.67 6.20 16.61
N ASP A 64 0.26 6.72 17.41
CA ASP A 64 0.83 8.06 17.22
C ASP A 64 1.63 8.15 15.92
N ARG A 65 2.33 7.07 15.55
CA ARG A 65 3.08 6.96 14.28
C ARG A 65 2.15 6.95 13.08
N ASP A 66 1.15 6.08 13.11
CA ASP A 66 0.18 5.91 12.04
C ASP A 66 -0.58 7.22 11.80
N THR A 67 -0.90 7.94 12.86
CA THR A 67 -1.49 9.29 12.80
C THR A 67 -0.57 10.26 12.05
N ALA A 68 0.67 10.46 12.53
CA ALA A 68 1.61 11.40 11.91
C ALA A 68 1.84 11.10 10.42
N ASN A 69 1.89 9.82 10.05
CA ASN A 69 2.10 9.36 8.68
C ASN A 69 0.97 9.77 7.76
N ILE A 70 -0.27 9.53 8.17
CA ILE A 70 -1.43 9.81 7.34
C ILE A 70 -1.61 11.32 7.15
N PHE A 71 -1.29 12.13 8.15
CA PHE A 71 -1.23 13.57 7.98
C PHE A 71 -0.19 13.97 6.91
N VAL A 72 1.06 13.48 6.96
CA VAL A 72 2.07 13.80 5.93
C VAL A 72 1.65 13.35 4.54
N GLN A 73 0.99 12.19 4.42
CA GLN A 73 0.49 11.67 3.15
C GLN A 73 -0.65 12.52 2.57
N CYS A 74 -1.59 12.94 3.42
CA CYS A 74 -2.76 13.69 2.97
C CYS A 74 -2.42 15.15 2.69
N PHE A 75 -1.58 15.76 3.52
CA PHE A 75 -1.28 17.18 3.42
C PHE A 75 -0.07 17.42 2.52
N GLY A 76 0.99 16.61 2.60
CA GLY A 76 2.28 16.82 1.93
C GLY A 76 3.40 17.09 2.93
N GLN A 77 4.67 16.98 2.52
CA GLN A 77 5.84 17.17 3.40
C GLN A 77 5.95 18.60 3.95
N GLU A 78 5.44 19.54 3.18
CA GLU A 78 5.39 20.96 3.41
C GLU A 78 4.57 21.27 4.66
N MET A 79 3.65 20.37 5.05
CA MET A 79 2.92 20.51 6.32
C MET A 79 3.85 20.56 7.53
N LEU A 80 5.05 19.97 7.43
CA LEU A 80 6.04 19.96 8.49
C LEU A 80 6.54 21.37 8.81
N SER A 81 6.35 22.38 7.94
CA SER A 81 6.63 23.77 8.32
C SER A 81 5.63 24.33 9.32
N HIS A 82 4.43 23.74 9.44
CA HIS A 82 3.34 24.14 10.35
C HIS A 82 2.99 23.06 11.37
N PHE A 83 3.82 22.02 11.52
CA PHE A 83 3.57 20.87 12.40
C PHE A 83 4.17 21.04 13.80
N PHE A 84 3.38 20.70 14.83
CA PHE A 84 3.70 20.83 16.26
C PHE A 84 3.37 19.52 17.00
N VAL A 85 4.06 19.28 18.12
CA VAL A 85 3.77 18.14 19.00
C VAL A 85 3.47 18.63 20.42
N ILE A 86 2.32 18.23 20.96
CA ILE A 86 1.96 18.49 22.35
C ILE A 86 2.12 17.19 23.15
N PHE A 87 2.91 17.25 24.21
CA PHE A 87 3.08 16.16 25.17
C PHE A 87 2.17 16.35 26.37
N THR A 88 1.16 15.50 26.54
CA THR A 88 0.22 15.56 27.67
C THR A 88 0.71 14.75 28.87
N GLY A 89 0.26 15.13 30.07
CA GLY A 89 0.64 14.48 31.33
C GLY A 89 1.95 15.02 31.90
N ALA A 90 2.20 16.32 31.72
CA ALA A 90 3.42 16.98 32.19
C ALA A 90 3.56 16.99 33.71
N ASP A 91 2.48 16.78 34.48
CA ASP A 91 2.49 16.49 35.92
C ASP A 91 3.45 15.33 36.27
N ARG A 92 3.60 14.38 35.34
CA ARG A 92 4.48 13.21 35.50
C ARG A 92 5.97 13.52 35.35
N LEU A 93 6.32 14.70 34.83
CA LEU A 93 7.71 15.11 34.66
C LEU A 93 8.38 15.49 35.98
N LYS A 94 7.63 15.69 37.08
CA LYS A 94 8.15 16.03 38.42
C LYS A 94 9.18 17.18 38.39
N GLY A 95 8.92 18.21 37.59
CA GLY A 95 9.81 19.37 37.41
C GLY A 95 10.91 19.21 36.36
N GLN A 96 11.04 18.05 35.70
CA GLN A 96 11.95 17.89 34.57
C GLN A 96 11.41 18.56 33.30
N ASN A 97 12.29 19.15 32.50
CA ASN A 97 11.93 19.71 31.20
C ASN A 97 11.76 18.59 30.16
N ILE A 98 10.67 18.64 29.37
CA ILE A 98 10.39 17.65 28.31
C ILE A 98 11.53 17.49 27.31
N ASN A 99 12.26 18.56 26.99
CA ASN A 99 13.43 18.50 26.10
C ASN A 99 14.54 17.62 26.69
N THR A 100 14.71 17.62 28.01
CA THR A 100 15.71 16.77 28.69
C THR A 100 15.31 15.31 28.57
N LEU A 101 14.03 14.99 28.80
CA LEU A 101 13.51 13.64 28.64
C LEU A 101 13.71 13.14 27.20
N LEU A 102 13.38 13.96 26.21
CA LEU A 102 13.50 13.62 24.79
C LEU A 102 14.95 13.48 24.31
N LYS A 103 15.91 14.18 24.92
CA LYS A 103 17.34 13.96 24.66
C LYS A 103 17.83 12.62 25.23
N SER A 104 17.26 12.18 26.36
CA SER A 104 17.65 10.94 27.04
C SER A 104 16.89 9.69 26.58
N THR A 105 15.83 9.84 25.79
CA THR A 105 15.01 8.70 25.34
C THR A 105 15.79 7.80 24.39
N THR A 106 15.65 6.48 24.53
CA THR A 106 16.18 5.50 23.56
C THR A 106 15.26 5.30 22.36
N GLN A 107 14.07 5.92 22.37
CA GLN A 107 13.10 5.81 21.27
C GLN A 107 13.49 6.71 20.10
N VAL A 108 14.25 6.13 19.15
CA VAL A 108 14.78 6.85 17.98
C VAL A 108 13.68 7.49 17.13
N GLU A 109 12.54 6.82 16.99
CA GLU A 109 11.37 7.32 16.24
C GLU A 109 10.82 8.62 16.83
N LEU A 110 10.67 8.67 18.15
CA LEU A 110 10.20 9.86 18.86
C LEU A 110 11.18 11.03 18.73
N GLN A 111 12.49 10.77 18.85
CA GLN A 111 13.51 11.78 18.65
C GLN A 111 13.44 12.38 17.23
N ARG A 112 13.13 11.55 16.24
CA ARG A 112 13.02 12.02 14.86
C ARG A 112 11.78 12.85 14.61
N LEU A 113 10.63 12.46 15.16
CA LEU A 113 9.42 13.27 15.11
C LEU A 113 9.69 14.69 15.63
N VAL A 114 10.37 14.79 16.78
CA VAL A 114 10.75 16.06 17.42
C VAL A 114 11.72 16.86 16.55
N ARG A 115 12.68 16.19 15.89
CA ARG A 115 13.59 16.84 14.94
C ARG A 115 12.86 17.38 13.71
N ASN A 116 11.91 16.60 13.17
CA ASN A 116 11.15 16.97 11.97
C ASN A 116 10.16 18.11 12.24
N CYS A 117 9.63 18.21 13.46
CA CYS A 117 8.88 19.39 13.88
C CYS A 117 9.78 20.58 14.26
N LYS A 118 11.09 20.53 13.96
CA LYS A 118 12.08 21.58 14.29
C LYS A 118 12.02 22.02 15.76
N SER A 119 11.81 21.06 16.67
CA SER A 119 11.66 21.28 18.12
C SER A 119 10.47 22.15 18.52
N ARG A 120 9.44 22.27 17.68
CA ARG A 120 8.15 22.91 18.04
C ARG A 120 7.31 21.97 18.88
N ILE A 121 7.69 21.85 20.15
CA ILE A 121 7.06 20.95 21.12
C ILE A 121 6.66 21.71 22.38
N VAL A 122 5.54 21.34 22.99
CA VAL A 122 5.09 21.88 24.28
C VAL A 122 4.62 20.73 25.17
N ALA A 123 4.82 20.82 26.48
CA ALA A 123 4.31 19.85 27.44
C ALA A 123 3.15 20.44 28.25
N PHE A 124 2.00 19.77 28.23
CA PHE A 124 0.77 20.20 28.87
C PHE A 124 0.52 19.40 30.15
N ASP A 125 0.28 20.12 31.24
CA ASP A 125 -0.27 19.56 32.47
C ASP A 125 -1.78 19.79 32.45
N ASN A 126 -2.50 18.80 31.96
CA ASN A 126 -3.96 18.87 31.83
C ASN A 126 -4.69 18.86 33.18
N THR A 127 -3.98 18.72 34.31
CA THR A 127 -4.57 18.86 35.66
C THR A 127 -4.48 20.28 36.18
N SER A 128 -3.65 21.11 35.55
CA SER A 128 -3.44 22.50 35.92
C SER A 128 -4.51 23.41 35.32
N SER A 129 -5.01 24.37 36.11
CA SER A 129 -5.87 25.45 35.63
C SER A 129 -5.08 26.62 35.02
N ASN A 130 -3.75 26.53 34.99
CA ASN A 130 -2.88 27.60 34.54
C ASN A 130 -2.87 27.71 33.01
N SER A 131 -3.37 28.83 32.47
CA SER A 131 -3.43 29.06 31.03
C SER A 131 -2.10 29.46 30.36
N SER A 132 -1.01 29.61 31.12
CA SER A 132 0.33 29.97 30.58
C SER A 132 0.83 28.97 29.54
N GLN A 133 0.52 27.67 29.68
CA GLN A 133 0.86 26.64 28.69
C GLN A 133 0.18 26.88 27.34
N VAL A 134 -1.06 27.40 27.37
CA VAL A 134 -1.82 27.76 26.16
C VAL A 134 -1.24 29.02 25.53
N GLU A 135 -0.85 30.00 26.34
CA GLU A 135 -0.19 31.23 25.88
C GLU A 135 1.16 30.94 25.23
N GLU A 136 1.97 30.04 25.81
CA GLU A 136 3.23 29.56 25.23
C GLU A 136 3.04 28.90 23.87
N LEU A 137 2.05 28.00 23.76
CA LEU A 137 1.72 27.34 22.49
C LEU A 137 1.32 28.37 21.42
N ILE A 138 0.46 29.33 21.76
CA ILE A 138 0.01 30.36 20.82
C ILE A 138 1.18 31.23 20.36
N ALA A 139 2.04 31.68 21.28
CA ALA A 139 3.23 32.46 20.94
C ALA A 139 4.16 31.69 19.98
N MET A 140 4.36 30.38 20.21
CA MET A 140 5.16 29.52 19.34
C MET A 140 4.54 29.38 17.95
N ILE A 141 3.22 29.24 17.85
CA ILE A 141 2.50 29.19 16.58
C ILE A 141 2.66 30.51 15.81
N GLU A 142 2.47 31.65 16.48
CA GLU A 142 2.62 32.96 15.85
C GLU A 142 4.04 33.20 15.32
N GLU A 143 5.06 32.82 16.09
CA GLU A 143 6.45 32.91 15.65
C GLU A 143 6.71 32.03 14.43
N ASN A 144 6.17 30.81 14.42
CA ASN A 144 6.30 29.91 13.28
C ASN A 144 5.56 30.44 12.03
N VAL A 145 4.36 31.01 12.18
CA VAL A 145 3.63 31.64 11.07
C VAL A 145 4.43 32.82 10.51
N LYS A 146 5.04 33.66 11.36
CA LYS A 146 5.95 34.74 10.91
C LYS A 146 7.15 34.19 10.13
N LYS A 147 7.78 33.10 10.61
CA LYS A 147 8.88 32.42 9.92
C LYS A 147 8.47 31.85 8.55
N ASN A 148 7.21 31.47 8.40
CA ASN A 148 6.61 31.02 7.14
C ASN A 148 5.98 32.18 6.32
N GLY A 149 6.48 33.40 6.47
CA GLY A 149 6.06 34.56 5.66
C GLY A 149 4.67 35.11 6.02
N GLY A 150 4.14 34.79 7.20
CA GLY A 150 2.80 35.18 7.62
C GLY A 150 1.68 34.30 7.05
N MET A 151 2.02 33.21 6.37
CA MET A 151 1.06 32.37 5.65
C MET A 151 0.60 31.16 6.47
N HIS A 152 -0.67 30.80 6.34
CA HIS A 152 -1.19 29.50 6.76
C HIS A 152 -0.66 28.40 5.83
N TYR A 153 -0.72 27.15 6.29
CA TYR A 153 -0.40 26.00 5.46
C TYR A 153 -1.40 25.89 4.31
N SER A 154 -0.95 25.68 3.08
CA SER A 154 -1.83 25.45 1.93
C SER A 154 -1.21 24.44 0.97
N ASN A 155 -2.06 23.73 0.23
CA ASN A 155 -1.70 22.80 -0.84
C ASN A 155 -2.80 22.83 -1.91
N ASP A 156 -2.67 21.99 -2.95
CA ASP A 156 -3.63 22.01 -4.06
C ASP A 156 -5.04 21.57 -3.65
N ILE A 157 -5.17 20.78 -2.57
CA ILE A 157 -6.47 20.41 -2.00
C ILE A 157 -7.15 21.64 -1.41
N PHE A 158 -6.44 22.42 -0.59
CA PHE A 158 -6.98 23.66 -0.03
C PHE A 158 -7.37 24.67 -1.10
N LYS A 159 -6.50 24.89 -2.10
CA LYS A 159 -6.80 25.77 -3.24
C LYS A 159 -8.07 25.33 -3.99
N GLY A 160 -8.21 24.04 -4.27
CA GLY A 160 -9.39 23.50 -4.95
C GLY A 160 -10.68 23.67 -4.13
N ILE A 161 -10.60 23.53 -2.81
CA ILE A 161 -11.72 23.81 -1.89
C ILE A 161 -12.07 25.30 -1.94
N GLU A 162 -11.08 26.19 -1.86
CA GLU A 162 -11.28 27.64 -1.90
C GLU A 162 -11.89 28.14 -3.21
N GLU A 163 -11.37 27.68 -4.35
CA GLU A 163 -11.89 28.01 -5.68
C GLU A 163 -13.37 27.65 -5.79
N LYS A 164 -13.74 26.48 -5.28
CA LYS A 164 -15.12 26.00 -5.32
C LYS A 164 -16.04 26.74 -4.33
N MET A 165 -15.58 26.97 -3.10
CA MET A 165 -16.28 27.82 -2.12
C MET A 165 -16.61 29.20 -2.71
N ARG A 166 -15.66 29.78 -3.46
CA ARG A 166 -15.83 31.07 -4.11
C ARG A 166 -16.82 31.01 -5.29
N ALA A 167 -16.76 29.97 -6.11
CA ALA A 167 -17.64 29.80 -7.27
C ALA A 167 -19.12 29.61 -6.86
N GLU A 168 -19.38 28.88 -5.77
CA GLU A 168 -20.73 28.47 -5.35
C GLU A 168 -21.30 29.30 -4.17
N GLN A 169 -20.51 30.22 -3.59
CA GLN A 169 -20.88 31.06 -2.43
C GLN A 169 -21.37 30.28 -1.20
N MET A 170 -20.89 29.04 -1.02
CA MET A 170 -21.29 28.17 0.09
C MET A 170 -20.30 28.25 1.28
N PRO A 171 -20.78 28.27 2.54
CA PRO A 171 -19.93 28.17 3.72
C PRO A 171 -19.39 26.73 3.92
N PRO A 172 -18.24 26.56 4.60
CA PRO A 172 -17.62 25.25 4.82
C PRO A 172 -18.52 24.19 5.48
N GLN A 173 -19.45 24.62 6.34
CA GLN A 173 -20.37 23.72 7.02
C GLN A 173 -21.38 23.07 6.06
N GLN A 174 -21.86 23.81 5.05
CA GLN A 174 -22.79 23.29 4.04
C GLN A 174 -22.08 22.33 3.09
N ILE A 175 -20.87 22.69 2.64
CA ILE A 175 -20.04 21.80 1.79
C ILE A 175 -19.74 20.48 2.50
N ALA A 176 -19.41 20.52 3.80
CA ALA A 176 -19.17 19.30 4.58
C ALA A 176 -20.42 18.39 4.69
N GLN A 177 -21.62 18.98 4.65
CA GLN A 177 -22.89 18.24 4.61
C GLN A 177 -23.12 17.59 3.24
N GLU A 178 -22.92 18.32 2.14
CA GLU A 178 -23.13 17.78 0.78
C GLU A 178 -22.14 16.66 0.42
N VAL A 179 -20.89 16.72 0.90
CA VAL A 179 -19.90 15.65 0.70
C VAL A 179 -20.34 14.33 1.37
N LYS A 180 -21.20 14.40 2.41
CA LYS A 180 -21.70 13.23 3.14
C LYS A 180 -22.85 12.50 2.42
N GLU A 181 -23.55 13.17 1.49
CA GLU A 181 -24.79 12.66 0.88
C GLU A 181 -24.59 12.03 -0.52
N GLU A 182 -23.35 11.81 -0.97
CA GLU A 182 -23.02 11.20 -2.29
C GLU A 182 -23.78 11.81 -3.49
N THR A 183 -24.16 13.07 -3.40
CA THR A 183 -24.76 13.80 -4.52
C THR A 183 -23.77 13.91 -5.68
N SER A 184 -24.23 14.29 -6.89
CA SER A 184 -23.35 14.53 -8.07
C SER A 184 -22.10 15.36 -7.73
N PHE A 185 -22.26 16.28 -6.77
CA PHE A 185 -21.23 17.06 -6.09
C PHE A 185 -20.21 16.21 -5.31
N GLY A 186 -20.66 15.32 -4.43
CA GLY A 186 -19.82 14.38 -3.69
C GLY A 186 -18.98 13.53 -4.64
N VAL A 187 -19.54 13.02 -5.74
CA VAL A 187 -18.82 12.20 -6.72
C VAL A 187 -17.74 12.98 -7.49
N GLN A 188 -18.00 14.24 -7.88
CA GLN A 188 -16.99 15.09 -8.54
C GLN A 188 -15.91 15.59 -7.58
N PHE A 189 -16.29 15.97 -6.36
CA PHE A 189 -15.37 16.33 -5.29
C PHE A 189 -14.49 15.13 -4.88
N LEU A 190 -15.08 13.92 -4.80
CA LEU A 190 -14.36 12.66 -4.61
C LEU A 190 -13.33 12.46 -5.72
N LYS A 191 -13.66 12.67 -7.01
CA LYS A 191 -12.65 12.47 -8.08
C LYS A 191 -11.42 13.37 -7.96
N VAL A 192 -11.57 14.61 -7.51
CA VAL A 192 -10.46 15.59 -7.38
C VAL A 192 -9.70 15.45 -6.06
N VAL A 193 -10.43 15.33 -4.94
CA VAL A 193 -9.85 15.30 -3.59
C VAL A 193 -9.47 13.88 -3.18
N THR A 194 -10.22 12.87 -3.62
CA THR A 194 -9.91 11.48 -3.25
C THR A 194 -8.94 10.79 -4.19
N ALA A 195 -8.74 11.18 -5.46
CA ALA A 195 -7.69 10.52 -6.27
C ALA A 195 -6.29 10.59 -5.61
N PRO A 196 -5.87 11.72 -5.00
CA PRO A 196 -4.67 11.80 -4.17
C PRO A 196 -4.79 11.24 -2.74
N LEU A 197 -5.98 10.89 -2.24
CA LEU A 197 -6.19 10.26 -0.92
C LEU A 197 -6.35 8.74 -1.02
N TRP A 198 -6.98 8.23 -2.09
CA TRP A 198 -6.99 6.83 -2.49
C TRP A 198 -5.60 6.37 -2.88
N ALA A 199 -4.74 7.23 -3.45
CA ALA A 199 -3.35 6.86 -3.69
C ALA A 199 -2.67 6.46 -2.35
N PRO A 200 -2.58 7.27 -1.29
CA PRO A 200 -2.11 6.88 0.04
C PRO A 200 -2.83 5.70 0.69
N PHE A 201 -4.15 5.55 0.49
CA PHE A 201 -4.93 4.44 1.05
C PHE A 201 -4.90 3.14 0.21
N TYR A 202 -4.50 3.17 -1.07
CA TYR A 202 -4.10 2.01 -1.88
C TYR A 202 -2.59 1.75 -1.79
N LEU A 203 -1.82 2.81 -1.55
CA LEU A 203 -0.45 2.83 -1.04
C LEU A 203 -0.44 2.62 0.49
N LEU A 204 -1.52 2.13 1.12
CA LEU A 204 -1.51 1.78 2.54
C LEU A 204 -0.47 0.69 2.84
N GLY A 205 0.06 0.02 1.80
CA GLY A 205 1.32 -0.76 1.85
C GLY A 205 2.54 -0.16 1.12
N LYS A 206 2.43 1.00 0.43
CA LYS A 206 3.46 1.60 -0.45
C LYS A 206 3.95 3.00 -0.06
N ALA A 207 3.25 3.76 0.79
CA ALA A 207 3.67 5.09 1.27
C ALA A 207 3.76 5.16 2.81
N TYR A 208 3.48 4.04 3.51
CA TYR A 208 3.80 3.90 4.93
C TYR A 208 5.30 3.98 5.20
N ASP A 209 6.10 3.67 4.18
CA ASP A 209 7.48 3.24 4.36
C ASP A 209 8.46 3.99 3.43
N ALA A 210 8.08 4.51 2.26
CA ALA A 210 9.05 5.21 1.38
C ALA A 210 9.74 6.45 2.00
N PHE A 211 9.05 7.22 2.86
CA PHE A 211 9.64 8.36 3.58
C PHE A 211 10.21 7.98 4.97
N PHE A 212 9.66 6.95 5.62
CA PHE A 212 10.13 6.48 6.93
C PHE A 212 11.27 5.44 6.84
N LEU A 213 11.37 4.65 5.76
CA LEU A 213 12.40 3.64 5.45
C LEU A 213 13.64 4.23 4.79
N THR A 214 13.55 5.34 4.06
CA THR A 214 14.77 6.07 3.68
C THR A 214 15.53 6.54 4.94
N LEU A 215 14.80 6.76 6.05
CA LEU A 215 15.36 7.13 7.34
C LEU A 215 15.58 5.94 8.31
N PHE A 216 15.10 4.73 7.99
CA PHE A 216 15.20 3.51 8.82
C PHE A 216 15.41 2.23 7.99
N ARG A 217 16.30 2.26 6.99
CA ARG A 217 16.69 1.07 6.24
C ARG A 217 17.35 0.09 7.21
N ASN A 218 16.65 -0.98 7.56
CA ASN A 218 17.23 -2.06 8.36
C ASN A 218 18.12 -2.90 7.44
N SER A 219 19.35 -3.18 7.89
CA SER A 219 20.46 -3.75 7.10
C SER A 219 20.33 -5.26 6.80
N SER A 220 19.14 -5.84 6.93
CA SER A 220 18.95 -7.28 6.70
C SER A 220 18.72 -7.62 5.23
N ASP A 221 19.40 -8.68 4.81
CA ASP A 221 19.41 -9.17 3.43
C ASP A 221 18.00 -9.50 2.97
N LEU A 222 17.57 -8.89 1.86
CA LEU A 222 16.31 -9.18 1.22
C LEU A 222 16.47 -10.38 0.31
N ARG A 223 15.74 -11.46 0.57
CA ARG A 223 15.74 -12.69 -0.22
C ARG A 223 14.39 -12.84 -0.93
N ILE A 224 14.40 -12.80 -2.26
CA ILE A 224 13.22 -12.78 -3.13
C ILE A 224 13.22 -14.03 -4.00
N ILE A 225 12.08 -14.69 -4.13
CA ILE A 225 11.83 -15.67 -5.19
C ILE A 225 10.85 -15.05 -6.18
N ALA A 226 11.27 -14.85 -7.44
CA ALA A 226 10.41 -14.33 -8.48
C ALA A 226 9.88 -15.47 -9.36
N PHE A 227 8.57 -15.47 -9.59
CA PHE A 227 7.87 -16.54 -10.32
C PHE A 227 6.68 -16.00 -11.09
N GLY A 228 6.20 -16.74 -12.08
CA GLY A 228 5.09 -16.33 -12.92
C GLY A 228 4.96 -17.18 -14.18
N ILE A 229 3.95 -16.88 -14.99
CA ILE A 229 3.74 -17.57 -16.26
C ILE A 229 4.88 -17.27 -17.25
N SER A 230 5.12 -18.20 -18.17
CA SER A 230 6.07 -18.01 -19.27
C SER A 230 5.79 -16.71 -20.03
N GLY A 231 6.83 -15.90 -20.18
CA GLY A 231 6.75 -14.58 -20.82
C GLY A 231 6.22 -13.45 -19.92
N SER A 232 5.81 -13.68 -18.66
CA SER A 232 5.34 -12.56 -17.81
C SER A 232 6.41 -11.50 -17.53
N GLY A 233 7.68 -11.83 -17.79
CA GLY A 233 8.84 -10.97 -17.64
C GLY A 233 9.56 -11.16 -16.30
N VAL A 234 9.51 -12.36 -15.71
CA VAL A 234 10.18 -12.69 -14.44
C VAL A 234 11.67 -12.30 -14.47
N SER A 235 12.42 -12.78 -15.46
CA SER A 235 13.86 -12.50 -15.59
C SER A 235 14.16 -11.01 -15.82
N SER A 236 13.35 -10.33 -16.63
CA SER A 236 13.47 -8.87 -16.82
C SER A 236 13.23 -8.10 -15.51
N THR A 237 12.21 -8.49 -14.75
CA THR A 237 11.92 -7.91 -13.44
C THR A 237 13.07 -8.16 -12.45
N CYS A 238 13.67 -9.36 -12.47
CA CYS A 238 14.82 -9.66 -11.62
C CYS A 238 16.04 -8.79 -11.97
N ASN A 239 16.31 -8.57 -13.25
CA ASN A 239 17.36 -7.66 -13.71
C ASN A 239 17.13 -6.22 -13.23
N THR A 240 15.89 -5.72 -13.36
CA THR A 240 15.49 -4.39 -12.84
C THR A 240 15.70 -4.28 -11.33
N ILE A 241 15.30 -5.31 -10.57
CA ILE A 241 15.47 -5.38 -9.11
C ILE A 241 16.95 -5.33 -8.72
N LEU A 242 17.82 -6.04 -9.44
CA LEU A 242 19.25 -6.08 -9.16
C LEU A 242 19.99 -4.85 -9.71
N GLY A 243 19.38 -4.10 -10.63
CA GLY A 243 20.03 -3.02 -11.36
C GLY A 243 21.13 -3.51 -12.31
N GLN A 244 21.06 -4.77 -12.75
CA GLN A 244 22.07 -5.43 -13.56
C GLN A 244 21.39 -6.36 -14.58
N HIS A 245 21.94 -6.48 -15.77
CA HIS A 245 21.47 -7.42 -16.79
C HIS A 245 22.23 -8.75 -16.66
N ILE A 246 21.80 -9.60 -15.72
CA ILE A 246 22.47 -10.88 -15.42
C ILE A 246 21.66 -12.07 -15.93
N PHE A 247 20.34 -12.05 -15.76
CA PHE A 247 19.45 -13.08 -16.28
C PHE A 247 19.21 -12.87 -17.78
N GLU A 248 19.24 -13.94 -18.55
CA GLU A 248 18.99 -13.89 -19.99
C GLU A 248 17.52 -13.57 -20.26
N THR A 249 17.26 -12.63 -21.19
CA THR A 249 15.90 -12.18 -21.52
C THR A 249 15.64 -12.32 -23.02
N GLY A 250 14.48 -12.84 -23.38
CA GLY A 250 14.04 -12.97 -24.78
C GLY A 250 12.65 -12.37 -25.00
N THR A 251 12.34 -12.02 -26.25
CA THR A 251 11.05 -11.43 -26.66
C THR A 251 10.02 -12.49 -27.12
N GLY A 252 10.42 -13.76 -27.18
CA GLY A 252 9.59 -14.88 -27.65
C GLY A 252 8.66 -15.49 -26.58
N PHE A 253 7.79 -16.40 -27.00
CA PHE A 253 6.87 -17.15 -26.12
C PHE A 253 7.51 -18.39 -25.48
N MET A 254 8.71 -18.78 -25.92
CA MET A 254 9.44 -19.90 -25.36
C MET A 254 10.17 -19.48 -24.08
N PRO A 255 10.16 -20.31 -23.03
CA PRO A 255 10.92 -20.04 -21.82
C PRO A 255 12.43 -19.98 -22.14
N VAL A 256 13.08 -18.90 -21.71
CA VAL A 256 14.53 -18.71 -21.80
C VAL A 256 15.22 -19.36 -20.60
N THR A 257 14.63 -19.20 -19.41
CA THR A 257 15.09 -19.79 -18.15
C THR A 257 14.53 -21.20 -17.98
N ASN A 258 15.42 -22.20 -17.93
CA ASN A 258 15.06 -23.62 -17.76
C ASN A 258 15.32 -24.16 -16.33
N ASN A 259 16.04 -23.42 -15.48
CA ASN A 259 16.34 -23.80 -14.10
C ASN A 259 16.27 -22.58 -13.17
N CYS A 260 16.07 -22.80 -11.86
CA CYS A 260 16.15 -21.70 -10.88
C CYS A 260 17.58 -21.18 -10.76
N GLU A 261 17.75 -19.86 -10.82
CA GLU A 261 19.05 -19.17 -10.77
C GLU A 261 19.06 -18.11 -9.67
N LEU A 262 20.08 -18.14 -8.80
CA LEU A 262 20.25 -17.18 -7.70
C LEU A 262 21.30 -16.14 -8.07
N GLN A 263 20.93 -14.87 -7.97
CA GLN A 263 21.86 -13.75 -8.08
C GLN A 263 21.79 -12.85 -6.86
N LYS A 264 22.91 -12.18 -6.57
CA LYS A 264 23.06 -11.29 -5.41
C LYS A 264 23.65 -9.95 -5.84
N ALA A 265 23.10 -8.86 -5.33
CA ALA A 265 23.62 -7.53 -5.56
C ALA A 265 23.41 -6.62 -4.35
N ASN A 266 24.19 -5.54 -4.29
CA ASN A 266 23.87 -4.40 -3.45
C ASN A 266 23.05 -3.42 -4.29
N ARG A 267 21.77 -3.25 -3.95
CA ARG A 267 20.88 -2.31 -4.64
C ARG A 267 20.21 -1.42 -3.61
N LEU A 268 20.21 -0.12 -3.83
CA LEU A 268 19.67 0.87 -2.90
C LEU A 268 20.16 0.55 -1.47
N GLU A 269 21.49 0.51 -1.25
CA GLU A 269 22.16 0.21 0.05
C GLU A 269 21.66 -1.05 0.80
N ARG A 270 20.99 -1.98 0.12
CA ARG A 270 20.49 -3.22 0.69
C ARG A 270 21.13 -4.39 -0.04
N ARG A 271 21.57 -5.41 0.70
CA ARG A 271 21.93 -6.71 0.12
C ARG A 271 20.65 -7.40 -0.34
N VAL A 272 20.59 -7.71 -1.62
CA VAL A 272 19.42 -8.36 -2.25
C VAL A 272 19.89 -9.65 -2.89
N SER A 273 19.18 -10.73 -2.60
CA SER A 273 19.31 -12.05 -3.23
C SER A 273 18.01 -12.33 -3.97
N VAL A 274 18.07 -12.54 -5.28
CA VAL A 274 16.90 -12.83 -6.11
C VAL A 274 17.09 -14.19 -6.75
N VAL A 275 16.11 -15.08 -6.58
CA VAL A 275 16.01 -16.31 -7.36
C VAL A 275 15.04 -16.09 -8.50
N ASP A 276 15.55 -16.15 -9.73
CA ASP A 276 14.72 -16.24 -10.94
C ASP A 276 14.25 -17.70 -11.08
N THR A 277 12.97 -17.91 -11.40
CA THR A 277 12.40 -19.24 -11.60
C THR A 277 11.93 -19.39 -13.05
N PRO A 278 11.98 -20.62 -13.61
CA PRO A 278 11.40 -20.89 -14.93
C PRO A 278 9.94 -20.46 -15.01
N GLY A 279 9.57 -19.83 -16.12
CA GLY A 279 8.19 -19.42 -16.34
C GLY A 279 7.26 -20.63 -16.52
N PHE A 280 6.10 -20.63 -15.88
CA PHE A 280 5.19 -21.77 -15.98
C PHE A 280 4.58 -21.87 -17.39
N PRO A 281 4.51 -23.07 -17.98
CA PRO A 281 4.01 -23.24 -19.34
C PRO A 281 2.52 -22.86 -19.44
N VAL A 282 2.19 -22.17 -20.54
CA VAL A 282 0.83 -21.75 -20.91
C VAL A 282 0.23 -22.79 -21.86
N GLY A 283 -1.02 -23.21 -21.63
CA GLY A 283 -1.79 -23.99 -22.60
C GLY A 283 -1.49 -25.50 -22.76
N MET A 284 -0.78 -26.16 -21.84
CA MET A 284 -0.67 -27.64 -21.84
C MET A 284 -1.36 -28.25 -20.60
N GLU A 285 -2.24 -29.23 -20.80
CA GLU A 285 -2.94 -29.97 -19.75
C GLU A 285 -2.05 -31.08 -19.13
N GLY A 286 -2.02 -31.14 -17.79
CA GLY A 286 -1.34 -32.18 -16.98
C GLY A 286 -0.14 -31.68 -16.15
N ASN A 287 -0.09 -32.01 -14.85
CA ASN A 287 1.00 -31.81 -13.88
C ASN A 287 1.59 -30.39 -13.66
N ARG A 288 0.98 -29.33 -14.20
CA ARG A 288 1.46 -27.93 -14.04
C ARG A 288 1.70 -27.49 -12.60
N PHE A 289 0.82 -27.88 -11.67
CA PHE A 289 0.96 -27.51 -10.26
C PHE A 289 2.17 -28.17 -9.59
N ASP A 290 2.46 -29.44 -9.92
CA ASP A 290 3.61 -30.16 -9.37
C ASP A 290 4.92 -29.56 -9.86
N GLU A 291 4.98 -29.13 -11.12
CA GLU A 291 6.14 -28.42 -11.68
C GLU A 291 6.36 -27.06 -11.00
N ILE A 292 5.28 -26.29 -10.79
CA ILE A 292 5.32 -25.03 -10.02
C ILE A 292 5.89 -25.30 -8.62
N LEU A 293 5.32 -26.27 -7.92
CA LEU A 293 5.70 -26.61 -6.55
C LEU A 293 7.15 -27.11 -6.48
N HIS A 294 7.58 -27.91 -7.46
CA HIS A 294 8.95 -28.38 -7.58
C HIS A 294 9.93 -27.20 -7.72
N ASN A 295 9.65 -26.26 -8.61
CA ASN A 295 10.50 -25.09 -8.84
C ASN A 295 10.53 -24.17 -7.61
N LEU A 296 9.39 -23.92 -6.96
CA LEU A 296 9.33 -23.13 -5.73
C LEU A 296 10.10 -23.79 -4.58
N ARG A 297 10.00 -25.11 -4.40
CA ARG A 297 10.78 -25.85 -3.38
C ARG A 297 12.28 -25.75 -3.64
N ARG A 298 12.70 -25.88 -4.89
CA ARG A 298 14.11 -25.70 -5.27
C ARG A 298 14.58 -24.28 -4.98
N ALA A 299 13.80 -23.28 -5.34
CA ALA A 299 14.12 -21.87 -5.10
C ALA A 299 14.23 -21.54 -3.60
N VAL A 300 13.35 -22.08 -2.76
CA VAL A 300 13.42 -21.92 -1.28
C VAL A 300 14.73 -22.47 -0.72
N LYS A 301 15.21 -23.62 -1.22
CA LYS A 301 16.49 -24.23 -0.79
C LYS A 301 17.73 -23.41 -1.17
N MET A 302 17.63 -22.52 -2.15
CA MET A 302 18.75 -21.67 -2.58
C MET A 302 18.96 -20.46 -1.65
N LEU A 303 18.01 -20.17 -0.75
CA LEU A 303 18.01 -19.00 0.11
C LEU A 303 18.00 -19.43 1.58
N GLU A 304 19.08 -19.16 2.32
CA GLU A 304 19.13 -19.38 3.78
C GLU A 304 18.80 -18.09 4.56
N PRO A 305 18.02 -18.14 5.67
CA PRO A 305 17.28 -19.30 6.18
C PRO A 305 15.96 -19.58 5.42
N GLY A 306 15.67 -18.79 4.40
CA GLY A 306 14.47 -18.88 3.56
C GLY A 306 14.19 -17.55 2.87
N PRO A 307 13.29 -17.47 1.87
CA PRO A 307 12.92 -16.19 1.28
C PRO A 307 12.17 -15.32 2.28
N ASN A 308 12.33 -14.01 2.12
CA ASN A 308 11.52 -13.01 2.80
C ASN A 308 10.20 -12.78 2.09
N ILE A 309 10.20 -12.81 0.76
CA ILE A 309 9.02 -12.59 -0.06
C ILE A 309 9.03 -13.50 -1.30
N PHE A 310 7.85 -13.76 -1.83
CA PHE A 310 7.62 -14.29 -3.16
C PHE A 310 7.08 -13.17 -4.06
N LEU A 311 7.64 -13.00 -5.25
CA LEU A 311 7.23 -11.97 -6.20
C LEU A 311 6.55 -12.63 -7.40
N LEU A 312 5.22 -12.55 -7.46
CA LEU A 312 4.46 -13.05 -8.60
C LEU A 312 4.45 -12.00 -9.71
N VAL A 313 5.14 -12.26 -10.81
CA VAL A 313 5.20 -11.35 -11.96
C VAL A 313 4.07 -11.64 -12.95
N VAL A 314 3.28 -10.60 -13.24
CA VAL A 314 2.09 -10.62 -14.09
C VAL A 314 2.23 -9.56 -15.18
N SER A 315 2.06 -9.91 -16.45
CA SER A 315 2.06 -8.91 -17.53
C SER A 315 0.67 -8.28 -17.71
N VAL A 316 0.57 -6.95 -17.70
CA VAL A 316 -0.73 -6.23 -17.87
C VAL A 316 -1.32 -6.29 -19.28
N ASP A 317 -0.57 -6.81 -20.25
CA ASP A 317 -1.02 -6.89 -21.66
C ASP A 317 -1.50 -8.29 -22.05
N ARG A 318 -1.34 -9.29 -21.17
CA ARG A 318 -1.65 -10.69 -21.44
C ARG A 318 -2.64 -11.26 -20.44
N TYR A 319 -3.83 -10.65 -20.37
CA TYR A 319 -4.91 -11.20 -19.57
C TYR A 319 -5.54 -12.42 -20.25
N THR A 320 -5.01 -13.61 -19.95
CA THR A 320 -5.49 -14.91 -20.45
C THR A 320 -6.10 -15.76 -19.33
N GLU A 321 -6.72 -16.89 -19.69
CA GLU A 321 -7.20 -17.94 -18.78
C GLU A 321 -6.11 -18.42 -17.78
N ASP A 322 -4.84 -18.21 -18.09
CA ASP A 322 -3.71 -18.57 -17.22
C ASP A 322 -3.66 -17.76 -15.91
N HIS A 323 -4.27 -16.56 -15.85
CA HIS A 323 -4.41 -15.85 -14.57
C HIS A 323 -5.36 -16.55 -13.62
N GLN A 324 -6.43 -17.18 -14.13
CA GLN A 324 -7.33 -17.99 -13.30
C GLN A 324 -6.59 -19.21 -12.76
N PHE A 325 -5.72 -19.83 -13.55
CA PHE A 325 -4.86 -20.92 -13.08
C PHE A 325 -3.87 -20.44 -12.00
N MET A 326 -3.25 -19.26 -12.14
CA MET A 326 -2.39 -18.69 -11.11
C MET A 326 -3.14 -18.41 -9.79
N VAL A 327 -4.37 -17.90 -9.87
CA VAL A 327 -5.27 -17.72 -8.72
C VAL A 327 -5.50 -19.07 -8.02
N GLN A 328 -5.85 -20.12 -8.78
CA GLN A 328 -6.05 -21.46 -8.23
C GLN A 328 -4.78 -22.03 -7.58
N CYS A 329 -3.60 -21.82 -8.19
CA CYS A 329 -2.33 -22.26 -7.62
C CYS A 329 -2.04 -21.56 -6.27
N LEU A 330 -2.22 -20.25 -6.20
CA LEU A 330 -1.98 -19.51 -4.96
C LEU A 330 -3.02 -19.80 -3.87
N GLN A 331 -4.27 -20.14 -4.24
CA GLN A 331 -5.27 -20.60 -3.28
C GLN A 331 -4.87 -21.93 -2.63
N GLN A 332 -4.22 -22.82 -3.38
CA GLN A 332 -3.70 -24.09 -2.87
C GLN A 332 -2.44 -23.89 -2.02
N LEU A 333 -1.63 -22.87 -2.32
CA LEU A 333 -0.40 -22.52 -1.60
C LEU A 333 -0.68 -21.40 -0.59
N ARG A 334 -1.62 -21.65 0.33
CA ARG A 334 -2.16 -20.64 1.26
C ARG A 334 -1.05 -19.99 2.09
N GLU A 335 -0.04 -20.73 2.51
CA GLU A 335 1.03 -20.16 3.31
C GLU A 335 1.97 -19.29 2.48
N ILE A 336 2.23 -19.64 1.21
CA ILE A 336 3.01 -18.79 0.30
C ILE A 336 2.31 -17.46 0.07
N SER A 337 0.97 -17.47 -0.07
CA SER A 337 0.20 -16.24 -0.30
C SER A 337 0.49 -15.14 0.74
N LYS A 338 0.79 -15.50 2.00
CA LYS A 338 1.16 -14.57 3.10
C LYS A 338 2.49 -13.87 2.90
N PHE A 339 3.35 -14.39 2.04
CA PHE A 339 4.65 -13.84 1.68
C PHE A 339 4.67 -13.29 0.24
N THR A 340 3.54 -13.35 -0.48
CA THR A 340 3.46 -12.96 -1.89
C THR A 340 3.15 -11.47 -2.08
N ILE A 341 3.90 -10.85 -3.00
CA ILE A 341 3.63 -9.55 -3.62
C ILE A 341 3.43 -9.78 -5.13
N ILE A 342 2.48 -9.10 -5.75
CA ILE A 342 2.22 -9.18 -7.20
C ILE A 342 2.95 -8.03 -7.92
N ALA A 343 3.85 -8.32 -8.86
CA ALA A 343 4.45 -7.32 -9.74
C ALA A 343 3.73 -7.29 -11.09
N PHE A 344 2.97 -6.22 -11.34
CA PHE A 344 2.39 -5.96 -12.66
C PHE A 344 3.45 -5.33 -13.56
N ASN A 345 3.92 -6.09 -14.54
CA ASN A 345 4.95 -5.73 -15.49
C ASN A 345 4.34 -5.16 -16.79
N ARG A 346 5.12 -4.33 -17.50
CA ARG A 346 4.80 -3.58 -18.73
C ARG A 346 3.86 -2.40 -18.50
N ILE A 347 4.02 -1.76 -17.35
CA ILE A 347 3.21 -0.62 -16.99
C ILE A 347 4.07 0.39 -16.21
N ASP A 348 4.08 1.63 -16.68
CA ASP A 348 4.78 2.69 -15.98
C ASP A 348 4.10 3.04 -14.65
N CYS A 349 4.85 3.74 -13.79
CA CYS A 349 4.36 4.17 -12.48
C CYS A 349 3.62 5.53 -12.51
N SER A 350 3.19 6.00 -13.70
CA SER A 350 2.49 7.28 -13.82
C SER A 350 1.10 7.24 -13.20
N LYS A 351 0.54 8.42 -12.91
CA LYS A 351 -0.84 8.56 -12.40
C LYS A 351 -1.87 8.01 -13.40
N GLU A 352 -1.63 8.16 -14.69
CA GLU A 352 -2.52 7.73 -15.77
C GLU A 352 -2.53 6.20 -15.93
N SER A 353 -1.35 5.58 -15.90
CA SER A 353 -1.22 4.12 -15.92
C SER A 353 -1.80 3.48 -14.66
N MET A 354 -1.58 4.09 -13.49
CA MET A 354 -2.24 3.67 -12.25
C MET A 354 -3.77 3.73 -12.35
N PHE A 355 -4.33 4.81 -12.89
CA PHE A 355 -5.78 4.93 -13.08
C PHE A 355 -6.32 3.84 -14.03
N THR A 356 -5.60 3.60 -15.12
CA THR A 356 -5.94 2.56 -16.11
C THR A 356 -5.91 1.16 -15.48
N MET A 357 -4.89 0.88 -14.66
CA MET A 357 -4.78 -0.38 -13.95
C MET A 357 -5.91 -0.58 -12.94
N MET A 358 -6.26 0.47 -12.20
CA MET A 358 -7.36 0.42 -11.24
C MET A 358 -8.71 0.15 -11.92
N LYS A 359 -8.94 0.75 -13.09
CA LYS A 359 -10.12 0.45 -13.90
C LYS A 359 -10.16 -1.03 -14.30
N LYS A 360 -9.04 -1.56 -14.81
CA LYS A 360 -8.91 -2.99 -15.19
C LYS A 360 -9.16 -3.94 -14.02
N ILE A 361 -8.65 -3.61 -12.82
CA ILE A 361 -8.87 -4.41 -11.61
C ILE A 361 -10.36 -4.43 -11.23
N ASN A 362 -11.05 -3.29 -11.35
CA ASN A 362 -12.47 -3.19 -11.01
C ASN A 362 -13.37 -3.93 -12.01
N GLU A 363 -12.92 -4.10 -13.25
CA GLU A 363 -13.65 -4.78 -14.32
C GLU A 363 -13.33 -6.27 -14.42
N SER A 364 -12.33 -6.78 -13.69
CA SER A 364 -11.85 -8.17 -13.77
C SER A 364 -11.93 -8.90 -12.43
N GLU A 365 -12.87 -9.84 -12.32
CA GLU A 365 -13.03 -10.71 -11.15
C GLU A 365 -11.76 -11.51 -10.86
N THR A 366 -11.09 -12.02 -11.90
CA THR A 366 -9.83 -12.78 -11.75
C THR A 366 -8.70 -11.93 -11.15
N LEU A 367 -8.58 -10.65 -11.54
CA LEU A 367 -7.59 -9.75 -10.93
C LEU A 367 -7.98 -9.38 -9.50
N HIS A 368 -9.28 -9.23 -9.23
CA HIS A 368 -9.77 -9.02 -7.87
C HIS A 368 -9.38 -10.17 -6.95
N ASP A 369 -9.61 -11.41 -7.38
CA ASP A 369 -9.25 -12.62 -6.63
C ASP A 369 -7.75 -12.74 -6.41
N LEU A 370 -6.96 -12.50 -7.44
CA LEU A 370 -5.50 -12.53 -7.35
C LEU A 370 -4.99 -11.52 -6.32
N LEU A 371 -5.50 -10.29 -6.39
CA LEU A 371 -5.18 -9.25 -5.42
C LEU A 371 -5.66 -9.63 -4.03
N GLN A 372 -6.85 -10.21 -3.88
CA GLN A 372 -7.38 -10.64 -2.58
C GLN A 372 -6.48 -11.68 -1.91
N ILE A 373 -5.98 -12.68 -2.67
CA ILE A 373 -5.07 -13.71 -2.15
C ILE A 373 -3.77 -13.11 -1.61
N SER A 374 -3.23 -12.11 -2.31
CA SER A 374 -2.04 -11.38 -1.87
C SER A 374 -2.33 -10.31 -0.81
N SER A 375 -3.55 -10.24 -0.24
CA SER A 375 -3.96 -9.14 0.66
C SER A 375 -3.76 -7.76 0.03
N ARG A 376 -4.00 -7.66 -1.27
CA ARG A 376 -3.84 -6.49 -2.15
C ARG A 376 -2.43 -5.92 -2.21
N ARG A 377 -1.42 -6.77 -1.98
CA ARG A 377 0.00 -6.42 -2.12
C ARG A 377 0.43 -6.54 -3.58
N PHE A 378 0.52 -5.40 -4.28
CA PHE A 378 1.04 -5.37 -5.65
C PHE A 378 1.97 -4.20 -5.91
N VAL A 379 2.84 -4.25 -6.90
CA VAL A 379 3.70 -3.16 -7.40
C VAL A 379 3.60 -3.05 -8.91
N LEU A 380 3.93 -1.89 -9.47
CA LEU A 380 3.98 -1.69 -10.92
C LEU A 380 5.44 -1.69 -11.37
N PHE A 381 5.71 -2.33 -12.51
CA PHE A 381 7.03 -2.45 -13.10
C PHE A 381 7.00 -2.08 -14.57
N ASP A 382 7.85 -1.12 -14.91
CA ASP A 382 8.30 -0.87 -16.27
C ASP A 382 9.78 -1.23 -16.35
N ASN A 383 10.03 -2.44 -16.85
CA ASN A 383 11.38 -2.98 -17.03
C ASN A 383 12.17 -2.28 -18.16
N THR A 384 11.57 -1.33 -18.88
CA THR A 384 12.28 -0.46 -19.83
C THR A 384 12.73 0.85 -19.19
N SER A 385 12.15 1.20 -18.04
CA SER A 385 12.48 2.40 -17.30
C SER A 385 13.74 2.22 -16.47
N GLN A 386 14.57 3.27 -16.42
CA GLN A 386 15.72 3.36 -15.50
C GLN A 386 15.34 3.95 -14.13
N ASP A 387 14.08 4.32 -13.94
CA ASP A 387 13.60 4.90 -12.69
C ASP A 387 13.67 3.88 -11.54
N GLU A 388 14.28 4.29 -10.43
CA GLU A 388 14.44 3.48 -9.24
C GLU A 388 13.21 3.51 -8.33
N ILE A 389 12.22 4.35 -8.62
CA ILE A 389 10.97 4.46 -7.84
C ILE A 389 10.25 3.10 -7.76
N GLN A 390 10.19 2.35 -8.85
CA GLN A 390 9.55 1.02 -8.88
C GLN A 390 10.25 0.00 -7.96
N VAL A 391 11.59 0.00 -7.95
CA VAL A 391 12.41 -0.89 -7.11
C VAL A 391 12.31 -0.50 -5.65
N THR A 392 12.30 0.82 -5.38
CA THR A 392 12.08 1.38 -4.04
C THR A 392 10.72 0.93 -3.50
N ALA A 393 9.65 1.07 -4.29
CA ALA A 393 8.30 0.65 -3.90
C ALA A 393 8.22 -0.86 -3.58
N LEU A 394 8.94 -1.71 -4.32
CA LEU A 394 9.04 -3.13 -4.00
C LEU A 394 9.76 -3.39 -2.68
N PHE A 395 10.92 -2.75 -2.46
CA PHE A 395 11.70 -2.97 -1.24
C PHE A 395 10.95 -2.49 0.00
N ASP A 396 10.16 -1.44 -0.14
CA ASP A 396 9.32 -0.91 0.92
C ASP A 396 8.19 -1.87 1.26
N MET A 397 7.45 -2.33 0.24
CA MET A 397 6.40 -3.33 0.44
C MET A 397 6.95 -4.64 1.03
N ALA A 398 8.15 -5.06 0.61
CA ALA A 398 8.83 -6.22 1.16
C ALA A 398 9.19 -6.01 2.65
N SER A 399 9.62 -4.81 3.03
CA SER A 399 9.98 -4.49 4.42
C SER A 399 8.75 -4.51 5.33
N ASN A 400 7.63 -3.96 4.88
CA ASN A 400 6.34 -4.10 5.56
C ASN A 400 5.92 -5.56 5.70
N LEU A 401 6.02 -6.33 4.63
CA LEU A 401 5.62 -7.73 4.64
C LEU A 401 6.49 -8.57 5.59
N ILE A 402 7.78 -8.28 5.68
CA ILE A 402 8.68 -8.90 6.66
C ILE A 402 8.23 -8.58 8.10
N ARG A 403 7.82 -7.33 8.38
CA ARG A 403 7.32 -6.93 9.71
C ARG A 403 5.98 -7.58 10.03
N GLU A 404 5.05 -7.63 9.07
CA GLU A 404 3.77 -8.35 9.19
C GLU A 404 4.00 -9.82 9.56
N ASN A 405 4.99 -10.45 8.93
CA ASN A 405 5.42 -11.81 9.22
C ASN A 405 6.36 -11.92 10.43
N ARG A 406 6.47 -10.86 11.27
CA ARG A 406 7.27 -10.82 12.51
C ARG A 406 8.74 -11.18 12.30
N PHE A 407 9.31 -10.78 11.16
CA PHE A 407 10.67 -11.09 10.73
C PHE A 407 10.97 -12.57 10.49
N ASN A 408 9.94 -13.42 10.44
CA ASN A 408 10.09 -14.81 10.04
C ASN A 408 10.32 -14.90 8.53
N THR A 409 11.09 -15.91 8.11
CA THR A 409 11.24 -16.31 6.71
C THR A 409 10.39 -17.52 6.41
N PHE A 410 10.02 -17.69 5.15
CA PHE A 410 9.35 -18.91 4.71
C PHE A 410 10.35 -20.08 4.72
N THR A 411 9.97 -21.25 5.24
CA THR A 411 10.85 -22.44 5.32
C THR A 411 10.23 -23.64 4.63
N GLU A 412 11.05 -24.65 4.28
CA GLU A 412 10.56 -25.87 3.62
C GLU A 412 9.57 -26.66 4.49
N ASP A 413 9.65 -26.55 5.82
CA ASP A 413 8.71 -27.21 6.75
C ASP A 413 7.27 -26.73 6.56
N VAL A 414 7.08 -25.51 6.04
CA VAL A 414 5.76 -24.98 5.67
C VAL A 414 5.13 -25.81 4.54
N PHE A 415 5.94 -26.28 3.58
CA PHE A 415 5.46 -27.20 2.54
C PHE A 415 5.15 -28.61 3.07
N ARG A 416 5.67 -29.01 4.24
CA ARG A 416 5.38 -30.32 4.86
C ARG A 416 4.00 -30.35 5.52
N GLY A 417 3.48 -29.22 5.98
CA GLY A 417 2.10 -29.07 6.45
C GLY A 417 1.07 -29.03 5.32
N GLU A 418 1.50 -28.66 4.10
CA GLU A 418 0.71 -28.71 2.85
C GLU A 418 0.77 -30.10 2.18
N ALA A 419 1.15 -31.15 2.91
CA ALA A 419 1.19 -32.51 2.41
C ALA A 419 -0.22 -33.03 2.06
N VAL A 420 -0.51 -33.03 0.76
CA VAL A 420 -1.14 -34.15 0.03
C VAL A 420 -2.39 -34.73 0.69
N ASN A 421 -3.43 -33.92 0.92
CA ASN A 421 -4.77 -34.41 1.24
C ASN A 421 -5.83 -33.48 0.62
N GLN A 422 -5.85 -33.36 -0.71
CA GLN A 422 -7.02 -32.88 -1.48
C GLN A 422 -6.84 -32.89 -3.01
N VAL A 423 -5.67 -33.25 -3.54
CA VAL A 423 -5.42 -33.22 -5.00
C VAL A 423 -6.17 -34.32 -5.77
N ASN A 424 -6.43 -35.48 -5.16
CA ASN A 424 -7.17 -36.55 -5.83
C ASN A 424 -8.69 -36.34 -5.85
N ASP A 425 -9.30 -35.80 -4.79
CA ASP A 425 -10.77 -35.77 -4.71
C ASP A 425 -11.43 -34.70 -5.59
N VAL A 426 -10.75 -33.59 -5.89
CA VAL A 426 -11.32 -32.52 -6.73
C VAL A 426 -11.18 -32.84 -8.22
N TYR A 427 -10.07 -33.47 -8.62
CA TYR A 427 -9.84 -33.88 -10.01
C TYR A 427 -10.67 -35.13 -10.38
N LEU A 428 -10.73 -36.15 -9.53
CA LEU A 428 -11.59 -37.34 -9.77
C LEU A 428 -13.08 -36.99 -9.82
N ASN A 429 -13.57 -36.08 -8.96
CA ASN A 429 -14.98 -35.69 -8.98
C ASN A 429 -15.37 -34.82 -10.18
N ARG A 430 -14.43 -34.03 -10.74
CA ARG A 430 -14.72 -33.24 -11.95
C ARG A 430 -14.71 -34.10 -13.21
N GLU A 431 -13.78 -35.04 -13.34
CA GLU A 431 -13.73 -35.95 -14.48
C GLU A 431 -14.93 -36.89 -14.53
N GLN A 432 -15.38 -37.40 -13.37
CA GLN A 432 -16.64 -38.17 -13.28
C GLN A 432 -17.88 -37.34 -13.61
N LYS A 433 -17.96 -36.07 -13.18
CA LYS A 433 -19.06 -35.15 -13.58
C LYS A 433 -19.02 -34.80 -15.07
N TRP A 434 -17.83 -34.61 -15.65
CA TRP A 434 -17.66 -34.30 -17.07
C TRP A 434 -18.03 -35.50 -17.95
N GLN A 435 -17.60 -36.71 -17.60
CA GLN A 435 -17.97 -37.95 -18.28
C GLN A 435 -19.49 -38.22 -18.23
N HIS A 436 -20.12 -37.98 -17.08
CA HIS A 436 -21.59 -38.07 -16.96
C HIS A 436 -22.31 -37.06 -17.86
N THR A 437 -21.78 -35.83 -17.98
CA THR A 437 -22.37 -34.76 -18.80
C THR A 437 -22.23 -35.04 -20.30
N ILE A 438 -21.10 -35.62 -20.74
CA ILE A 438 -20.90 -36.06 -22.13
C ILE A 438 -21.80 -37.26 -22.48
N SER A 439 -22.01 -38.21 -21.56
CA SER A 439 -22.91 -39.35 -21.83
C SER A 439 -24.38 -38.92 -21.92
N ALA A 440 -24.77 -37.85 -21.20
CA ALA A 440 -26.12 -37.32 -21.19
C ALA A 440 -26.46 -36.47 -22.43
N TYR A 441 -25.45 -35.90 -23.09
CA TYR A 441 -25.57 -35.16 -24.34
C TYR A 441 -24.72 -35.84 -25.41
N GLY A 442 -25.31 -36.82 -26.09
CA GLY A 442 -24.68 -37.56 -27.19
C GLY A 442 -24.03 -36.66 -28.26
N PRO A 443 -23.14 -37.22 -29.10
CA PRO A 443 -22.24 -36.44 -29.94
C PRO A 443 -22.99 -35.47 -30.86
N ARG A 444 -22.65 -34.18 -30.78
CA ARG A 444 -23.22 -33.15 -31.67
C ARG A 444 -22.77 -33.37 -33.11
N PRO A 445 -23.68 -33.28 -34.10
CA PRO A 445 -23.33 -33.47 -35.51
C PRO A 445 -22.36 -32.39 -35.99
N SER A 446 -21.46 -32.78 -36.90
CA SER A 446 -20.38 -31.92 -37.39
C SER A 446 -20.89 -30.74 -38.23
N LEU A 447 -20.06 -29.70 -38.36
CA LEU A 447 -20.35 -28.48 -39.12
C LEU A 447 -20.81 -28.76 -40.57
N LEU A 448 -20.31 -29.85 -41.18
CA LEU A 448 -20.71 -30.32 -42.52
C LEU A 448 -22.19 -30.74 -42.60
N GLN A 449 -22.73 -31.37 -41.55
CA GLN A 449 -24.14 -31.78 -41.50
C GLN A 449 -25.09 -30.58 -41.35
N ARG A 450 -24.63 -29.50 -40.69
CA ARG A 450 -25.41 -28.25 -40.58
C ARG A 450 -25.44 -27.47 -41.90
N ILE A 451 -24.36 -27.55 -42.69
CA ILE A 451 -24.28 -26.94 -44.02
C ILE A 451 -25.20 -27.68 -45.02
N GLN A 452 -25.25 -29.01 -44.99
CA GLN A 452 -26.18 -29.78 -45.85
C GLN A 452 -27.66 -29.54 -45.54
N GLN A 453 -28.03 -29.28 -44.28
CA GLN A 453 -29.41 -28.93 -43.92
C GLN A 453 -29.82 -27.52 -44.34
N SER A 454 -28.86 -26.63 -44.60
CA SER A 454 -29.12 -25.22 -44.94
C SER A 454 -29.31 -25.00 -46.46
N CYS A 455 -29.00 -26.00 -47.30
CA CYS A 455 -29.06 -25.88 -48.76
C CYS A 455 -30.29 -26.51 -49.44
N ASN A 456 -31.25 -27.08 -48.69
CA ASN A 456 -32.45 -27.72 -49.25
C ASN A 456 -33.75 -26.89 -49.11
N ILE A 457 -33.66 -25.56 -49.21
CA ILE A 457 -34.83 -24.70 -49.43
C ILE A 457 -34.60 -23.89 -50.70
N LEU A 458 -34.94 -24.50 -51.84
CA LEU A 458 -35.60 -23.89 -53.01
C LEU A 458 -36.27 -25.00 -53.82
#